data_AF-A0A7Y5U073-F1
#
_entry.id   AF-A0A7Y5U073-F1
#
_cell.length_a   1.000
_cell.length_b   1.000
_cell.length_c   1.000
_cell.angle_alpha   90.00
_cell.angle_beta   90.00
_cell.angle_gamma   90.00
#
_symmetry.space_group_name_H-M   'P 1'
#
loop_
_entity.id
_entity.type
_entity.pdbx_description
1 polymer ?
#
loop_
_entity_poly.entity_id
_entity_poly.type
_entity_poly.pdbx_seq_one_letter_code
_entity_poly.pdbx_strand_id
1 'polypeptide(L)'
;MWTPATSFVAPLHAAVAAGCEGGGFSVVLPDGTTLSGAQGVSVPAAALGSSFLVKGRYVEFEVVSSTFGIVDYTFTGAPNALDITGGVRTRVFARKSPDHRGLVLTDAMTVELKDTDIVVDRGGPGLSMKIQAKDCANGGLFQMEPVRGDGATTDITHVLATARAPEGTSLTVFYFDNPNFRAREGDVVPFKDTTVRVTPRVNFANDFSPQFVGRDSPQVATRIAQGCPNRIQKRDGTFVTVDHCGGVSVWRVASGGRMGAVFGEDATEVAPPATVCTQNCQAQNRVRGQAVVLGFPFPVPDSSRLQPRFPAGFQP
;
A
#
# COMPACT_ATOMS: atom_id res chain seq x y z
N MET A 1 -12.35 -59.59 -11.06
CA MET A 1 -11.54 -58.82 -12.02
C MET A 1 -12.20 -57.44 -12.12
N TRP A 2 -11.76 -56.48 -11.31
CA TRP A 2 -12.31 -55.12 -11.27
C TRP A 2 -11.13 -54.16 -11.46
N THR A 3 -11.17 -53.42 -12.56
CA THR A 3 -10.22 -52.37 -12.94
C THR A 3 -10.45 -51.13 -12.09
N PRO A 4 -9.41 -50.49 -11.52
CA PRO A 4 -9.57 -49.21 -10.85
C PRO A 4 -9.62 -48.08 -11.89
N ALA A 5 -10.61 -47.20 -11.74
CA ALA A 5 -10.75 -45.98 -12.54
C ALA A 5 -9.67 -44.97 -12.16
N THR A 6 -8.92 -44.49 -13.15
CA THR A 6 -7.92 -43.44 -13.01
C THR A 6 -8.63 -42.09 -12.96
N SER A 7 -8.61 -41.42 -11.80
CA SER A 7 -9.07 -40.03 -11.67
C SER A 7 -8.00 -39.09 -12.20
N PHE A 8 -8.31 -38.35 -13.26
CA PHE A 8 -7.51 -37.22 -13.72
C PHE A 8 -7.74 -36.03 -12.78
N VAL A 9 -6.72 -35.66 -12.03
CA VAL A 9 -6.68 -34.39 -11.29
C VAL A 9 -6.27 -33.31 -12.29
N ALA A 10 -7.20 -32.43 -12.65
CA ALA A 10 -6.87 -31.21 -13.39
C ALA A 10 -6.03 -30.28 -12.49
N PRO A 11 -5.03 -29.56 -13.04
CA PRO A 11 -4.23 -28.65 -12.25
C PRO A 11 -5.10 -27.53 -11.69
N LEU A 12 -4.98 -27.31 -10.38
CA LEU A 12 -5.67 -26.25 -9.65
C LEU A 12 -5.09 -24.89 -10.08
N HIS A 13 -5.70 -24.24 -11.08
CA HIS A 13 -5.45 -22.82 -11.32
C HIS A 13 -5.92 -22.08 -10.07
N ALA A 14 -4.99 -21.48 -9.32
CA ALA A 14 -5.34 -20.62 -8.21
C ALA A 14 -6.29 -19.54 -8.74
N ALA A 15 -7.51 -19.47 -8.20
CA ALA A 15 -8.49 -18.48 -8.62
C ALA A 15 -7.90 -17.09 -8.42
N VAL A 16 -7.60 -16.43 -9.53
CA VAL A 16 -7.25 -15.01 -9.54
C VAL A 16 -8.49 -14.28 -9.03
N ALA A 17 -8.35 -13.48 -7.97
CA ALA A 17 -9.47 -12.68 -7.49
C ALA A 17 -9.97 -11.78 -8.63
N ALA A 18 -11.28 -11.60 -8.77
CA ALA A 18 -11.87 -10.90 -9.92
C ALA A 18 -11.25 -9.51 -10.19
N GLY A 19 -10.79 -8.82 -9.14
CA GLY A 19 -10.14 -7.52 -9.26
C GLY A 19 -8.76 -7.55 -9.91
N CYS A 20 -8.13 -8.73 -10.00
CA CYS A 20 -6.80 -8.92 -10.56
C CYS A 20 -6.84 -9.67 -11.90
N GLU A 21 -8.03 -9.91 -12.46
CA GLU A 21 -8.18 -10.63 -13.72
C GLU A 21 -7.41 -9.94 -14.85
N GLY A 22 -6.55 -10.68 -15.54
CA GLY A 22 -5.68 -10.15 -16.59
C GLY A 22 -4.62 -9.16 -16.10
N GLY A 23 -4.40 -9.07 -14.79
CA GLY A 23 -3.28 -8.35 -14.19
C GLY A 23 -1.98 -9.14 -14.26
N GLY A 24 -0.89 -8.48 -13.89
CA GLY A 24 0.47 -9.00 -13.93
C GLY A 24 1.47 -7.88 -14.12
N PHE A 25 2.66 -8.03 -13.57
CA PHE A 25 3.69 -7.01 -13.66
C PHE A 25 4.73 -7.32 -14.73
N SER A 26 5.36 -6.24 -15.20
CA SER A 26 6.63 -6.23 -15.89
C SER A 26 7.58 -5.25 -15.22
N VAL A 27 8.88 -5.48 -15.34
CA VAL A 27 9.93 -4.57 -14.90
C VAL A 27 10.66 -4.05 -16.13
N VAL A 28 10.63 -2.73 -16.33
CA VAL A 28 11.33 -2.06 -17.44
C VAL A 28 12.58 -1.39 -16.87
N LEU A 29 13.74 -1.87 -17.31
CA LEU A 29 15.05 -1.36 -16.91
C LEU A 29 15.42 -0.10 -17.73
N PRO A 30 16.41 0.70 -17.27
CA PRO A 30 16.84 1.93 -17.94
C PRO A 30 17.27 1.77 -19.41
N ASP A 31 17.79 0.60 -19.78
CA ASP A 31 18.22 0.29 -21.14
C ASP A 31 17.06 -0.12 -22.07
N GLY A 32 15.83 -0.16 -21.55
CA GLY A 32 14.63 -0.61 -22.25
C GLY A 32 14.36 -2.10 -22.14
N THR A 33 15.26 -2.88 -21.51
CA THR A 33 15.03 -4.30 -21.26
C THR A 33 13.79 -4.49 -20.40
N THR A 34 12.88 -5.36 -20.83
CA THR A 34 11.64 -5.66 -20.12
C THR A 34 11.64 -7.10 -19.61
N LEU A 35 11.50 -7.26 -18.30
CA LEU A 35 11.27 -8.54 -17.63
C LEU A 35 9.76 -8.72 -17.47
N SER A 36 9.19 -9.79 -18.02
CA SER A 36 7.74 -10.02 -18.00
C SER A 36 7.40 -11.51 -18.03
N GLY A 37 6.22 -11.88 -17.53
CA GLY A 37 5.82 -13.27 -17.39
C GLY A 37 6.48 -13.93 -16.18
N ALA A 38 6.02 -15.12 -15.82
CA ALA A 38 6.46 -15.81 -14.61
C ALA A 38 7.96 -16.14 -14.68
N GLN A 39 8.77 -15.51 -13.82
CA GLN A 39 10.22 -15.70 -13.80
C GLN A 39 10.85 -15.21 -12.49
N GLY A 40 12.00 -15.80 -12.15
CA GLY A 40 12.91 -15.29 -11.13
C GLY A 40 14.24 -14.94 -11.78
N VAL A 41 14.71 -13.70 -11.63
CA VAL A 41 15.95 -13.23 -12.27
C VAL A 41 16.73 -12.30 -11.34
N SER A 42 18.06 -12.39 -11.41
CA SER A 42 18.96 -11.43 -10.75
C SER A 42 19.41 -10.40 -11.77
N VAL A 43 19.15 -9.12 -11.48
CA VAL A 43 19.55 -7.97 -12.29
C VAL A 43 20.82 -7.37 -11.67
N PRO A 44 21.95 -7.32 -12.41
CA PRO A 44 23.18 -6.74 -11.91
C PRO A 44 22.99 -5.29 -11.46
N ALA A 45 23.68 -4.89 -10.39
CA ALA A 45 23.59 -3.54 -9.83
C ALA A 45 23.83 -2.43 -10.87
N ALA A 46 24.77 -2.65 -11.81
CA ALA A 46 25.12 -1.71 -12.87
C ALA A 46 24.00 -1.49 -13.91
N ALA A 47 23.04 -2.43 -14.03
CA ALA A 47 21.94 -2.34 -14.98
C ALA A 47 20.73 -1.56 -14.44
N LEU A 48 20.69 -1.24 -13.14
CA LEU A 48 19.53 -0.63 -12.50
C LEU A 48 19.42 0.90 -12.71
N GLY A 49 20.52 1.56 -13.09
CA GLY A 49 20.55 3.02 -13.23
C GLY A 49 20.13 3.75 -11.95
N SER A 50 19.50 4.93 -12.11
CA SER A 50 18.91 5.67 -10.98
C SER A 50 17.60 5.06 -10.50
N SER A 51 16.86 4.41 -11.41
CA SER A 51 15.51 3.93 -11.19
C SER A 51 15.06 2.99 -12.30
N PHE A 52 14.02 2.21 -12.03
CA PHE A 52 13.37 1.33 -13.00
C PHE A 52 11.85 1.35 -12.81
N LEU A 53 11.10 1.04 -13.88
CA LEU A 53 9.64 1.06 -13.85
C LEU A 53 9.09 -0.33 -13.54
N VAL A 54 8.20 -0.41 -12.55
CA VAL A 54 7.33 -1.56 -12.32
C VAL A 54 5.97 -1.24 -12.93
N LYS A 55 5.63 -1.95 -14.00
CA LYS A 55 4.44 -1.68 -14.81
C LYS A 55 3.49 -2.87 -14.79
N GLY A 56 2.33 -2.67 -14.17
CA GLY A 56 1.20 -3.59 -14.24
C GLY A 56 0.10 -3.08 -15.17
N ARG A 57 -0.99 -3.84 -15.26
CA ARG A 57 -2.21 -3.43 -15.96
C ARG A 57 -2.99 -2.40 -15.16
N TYR A 58 -3.14 -2.63 -13.85
CA TYR A 58 -3.97 -1.83 -12.95
C TYR A 58 -3.15 -0.86 -12.09
N VAL A 59 -1.91 -1.23 -11.78
CA VAL A 59 -1.01 -0.44 -10.96
C VAL A 59 0.35 -0.28 -11.65
N GLU A 60 0.94 0.90 -11.56
CA GLU A 60 2.33 1.13 -11.93
C GLU A 60 3.02 2.10 -10.97
N PHE A 61 4.35 1.96 -10.85
CA PHE A 61 5.20 2.84 -10.05
C PHE A 61 6.66 2.69 -10.49
N GLU A 62 7.46 3.72 -10.25
CA GLU A 62 8.90 3.68 -10.45
C GLU A 62 9.60 3.43 -9.12
N VAL A 63 10.65 2.61 -9.14
CA VAL A 63 11.48 2.31 -7.96
C VAL A 63 12.80 3.06 -8.08
N VAL A 64 13.14 3.85 -7.07
CA VAL A 64 14.42 4.55 -6.96
C VAL A 64 15.48 3.55 -6.49
N SER A 65 16.43 3.22 -7.35
CA SER A 65 17.31 2.06 -7.15
C SER A 65 18.23 2.16 -5.92
N SER A 66 18.60 3.39 -5.52
CA SER A 66 19.50 3.64 -4.38
C SER A 66 18.84 3.50 -3.01
N THR A 67 17.53 3.76 -2.94
CA THR A 67 16.78 3.73 -1.68
C THR A 67 15.75 2.61 -1.64
N PHE A 68 15.42 2.01 -2.79
CA PHE A 68 14.23 1.19 -2.94
C PHE A 68 12.94 1.92 -2.49
N GLY A 69 12.97 3.26 -2.53
CA GLY A 69 11.76 4.07 -2.48
C GLY A 69 10.96 3.93 -3.77
N ILE A 70 9.69 4.32 -3.73
CA ILE A 70 8.88 4.41 -4.94
C ILE A 70 8.44 5.83 -5.23
N VAL A 71 8.24 6.13 -6.51
CA VAL A 71 7.61 7.36 -6.99
C VAL A 71 6.46 7.02 -7.92
N ASP A 72 5.52 7.96 -8.05
CA ASP A 72 4.44 7.89 -9.04
C ASP A 72 3.54 6.64 -8.94
N TYR A 73 3.28 6.14 -7.71
CA TYR A 73 2.35 5.01 -7.53
C TYR A 73 0.97 5.39 -8.02
N THR A 74 0.51 4.69 -9.05
CA THR A 74 -0.65 5.09 -9.83
C THR A 74 -1.54 3.90 -10.11
N PHE A 75 -2.84 4.07 -9.85
CA PHE A 75 -3.87 3.25 -10.47
C PHE A 75 -4.08 3.73 -11.90
N THR A 76 -4.02 2.81 -12.87
CA THR A 76 -4.09 3.16 -14.29
C THR A 76 -5.50 3.54 -14.75
N GLY A 77 -6.53 3.10 -14.02
CA GLY A 77 -7.95 3.21 -14.44
C GLY A 77 -8.34 2.18 -15.50
N ALA A 78 -7.54 1.13 -15.71
CA ALA A 78 -7.86 0.09 -16.68
C ALA A 78 -9.21 -0.60 -16.35
N PRO A 79 -10.06 -0.89 -17.35
CA PRO A 79 -11.36 -1.48 -17.12
C PRO A 79 -11.31 -2.80 -16.35
N ASN A 80 -12.06 -2.86 -15.25
CA ASN A 80 -12.35 -4.04 -14.44
C ASN A 80 -13.62 -3.75 -13.64
N ALA A 81 -14.44 -4.78 -13.37
CA ALA A 81 -15.69 -4.61 -12.61
C ALA A 81 -15.48 -4.12 -11.16
N LEU A 82 -14.26 -4.27 -10.62
CA LEU A 82 -13.86 -3.85 -9.29
C LEU A 82 -12.89 -2.66 -9.31
N ASP A 83 -12.78 -1.93 -10.42
CA ASP A 83 -12.00 -0.69 -10.45
C ASP A 83 -12.54 0.34 -9.45
N ILE A 84 -11.68 0.80 -8.53
CA ILE A 84 -12.04 1.78 -7.50
C ILE A 84 -11.86 3.23 -7.96
N THR A 85 -11.30 3.45 -9.15
CA THR A 85 -10.96 4.78 -9.65
C THR A 85 -12.02 5.39 -10.56
N GLY A 86 -12.96 4.59 -11.07
CA GLY A 86 -14.01 5.04 -11.99
C GLY A 86 -13.50 5.24 -13.42
N GLY A 87 -12.53 4.44 -13.85
CA GLY A 87 -11.89 4.50 -15.16
C GLY A 87 -10.85 5.61 -15.29
N VAL A 88 -10.47 6.25 -14.19
CA VAL A 88 -9.60 7.43 -14.19
C VAL A 88 -8.24 7.12 -13.60
N ARG A 89 -7.19 7.40 -14.38
CA ARG A 89 -5.81 7.33 -13.92
C ARG A 89 -5.63 8.17 -12.66
N THR A 90 -5.30 7.50 -11.56
CA THR A 90 -5.26 8.10 -10.23
C THR A 90 -3.89 7.87 -9.60
N ARG A 91 -3.05 8.92 -9.61
CA ARG A 91 -1.79 8.90 -8.86
C ARG A 91 -2.10 9.01 -7.37
N VAL A 92 -1.68 8.04 -6.60
CA VAL A 92 -1.95 7.94 -5.15
C VAL A 92 -0.81 8.55 -4.37
N PHE A 93 0.39 7.98 -4.55
CA PHE A 93 1.59 8.44 -3.87
C PHE A 93 2.44 9.22 -4.85
N ALA A 94 2.81 10.44 -4.46
CA ALA A 94 3.88 11.16 -5.12
C ALA A 94 5.19 10.38 -4.92
N ARG A 95 5.48 10.00 -3.67
CA ARG A 95 6.59 9.14 -3.28
C ARG A 95 6.33 8.38 -1.99
N LYS A 96 7.01 7.25 -1.82
CA LYS A 96 7.30 6.61 -0.53
C LYS A 96 8.80 6.45 -0.40
N SER A 97 9.40 7.15 0.56
CA SER A 97 10.85 7.32 0.64
C SER A 97 11.37 6.79 1.97
N PRO A 98 12.11 5.66 1.96
CA PRO A 98 12.88 5.19 3.11
C PRO A 98 14.12 6.06 3.35
N ASP A 99 14.36 6.43 4.60
CA ASP A 99 15.63 6.98 5.07
C ASP A 99 16.48 5.87 5.70
N HIS A 100 17.52 5.49 4.98
CA HIS A 100 18.46 4.44 5.36
C HIS A 100 19.54 4.90 6.35
N ARG A 101 19.53 6.17 6.78
CA ARG A 101 20.45 6.71 7.78
C ARG A 101 21.92 6.43 7.46
N GLY A 102 22.29 6.63 6.20
CA GLY A 102 23.65 6.45 5.69
C GLY A 102 24.00 5.05 5.16
N LEU A 103 23.12 4.05 5.29
CA LEU A 103 23.30 2.76 4.62
C LEU A 103 22.88 2.85 3.15
N VAL A 104 23.47 1.99 2.32
CA VAL A 104 23.28 2.00 0.87
C VAL A 104 22.95 0.61 0.33
N LEU A 105 22.15 0.57 -0.73
CA LEU A 105 21.84 -0.64 -1.47
C LEU A 105 22.76 -0.75 -2.68
N THR A 106 23.71 -1.68 -2.64
CA THR A 106 24.76 -1.84 -3.65
C THR A 106 24.64 -3.11 -4.46
N ASP A 107 23.94 -4.11 -3.93
CA ASP A 107 23.94 -5.46 -4.49
C ASP A 107 23.08 -5.54 -5.75
N ALA A 108 23.14 -6.68 -6.43
CA ALA A 108 22.19 -7.02 -7.49
C ALA A 108 20.75 -7.04 -6.93
N MET A 109 19.79 -6.74 -7.79
CA MET A 109 18.38 -6.86 -7.44
C MET A 109 17.88 -8.24 -7.84
N THR A 110 17.12 -8.89 -6.96
CA THR A 110 16.32 -10.08 -7.32
C THR A 110 14.92 -9.62 -7.71
N VAL A 111 14.40 -10.15 -8.81
CA VAL A 111 13.04 -9.93 -9.30
C VAL A 111 12.34 -11.27 -9.37
N GLU A 112 11.18 -11.38 -8.73
CA GLU A 112 10.26 -12.50 -8.87
C GLU A 112 8.92 -11.98 -9.40
N LEU A 113 8.57 -12.42 -10.61
CA LEU A 113 7.28 -12.17 -11.24
C LEU A 113 6.50 -13.48 -11.21
N LYS A 114 5.28 -13.44 -10.67
CA LYS A 114 4.42 -14.61 -10.64
C LYS A 114 2.96 -14.20 -10.64
N ASP A 115 2.20 -14.69 -11.61
CA ASP A 115 0.78 -14.39 -11.76
C ASP A 115 0.53 -12.86 -11.74
N THR A 116 -0.15 -12.37 -10.71
CA THR A 116 -0.48 -10.96 -10.49
C THR A 116 0.49 -10.24 -9.56
N ASP A 117 1.50 -10.95 -9.05
CA ASP A 117 2.35 -10.53 -7.95
C ASP A 117 3.77 -10.25 -8.45
N ILE A 118 4.41 -9.27 -7.81
CA ILE A 118 5.83 -8.96 -7.96
C ILE A 118 6.49 -8.90 -6.59
N VAL A 119 7.68 -9.48 -6.50
CA VAL A 119 8.62 -9.26 -5.41
C VAL A 119 9.92 -8.74 -6.01
N VAL A 120 10.40 -7.61 -5.52
CA VAL A 120 11.76 -7.15 -5.78
C VAL A 120 12.51 -7.00 -4.47
N ASP A 121 13.74 -7.49 -4.43
CA ASP A 121 14.62 -7.42 -3.26
C ASP A 121 15.99 -6.90 -3.68
N ARG A 122 16.58 -6.04 -2.84
CA ARG A 122 17.94 -5.57 -3.02
C ARG A 122 18.63 -5.40 -1.68
N GLY A 123 19.90 -5.81 -1.64
CA GLY A 123 20.78 -5.69 -0.48
C GLY A 123 21.90 -4.66 -0.63
N GLY A 124 22.66 -4.53 0.45
CA GLY A 124 23.96 -3.89 0.56
C GLY A 124 24.52 -4.12 1.98
N PRO A 125 25.71 -3.56 2.30
CA PRO A 125 26.31 -3.72 3.62
C PRO A 125 25.37 -3.28 4.75
N GLY A 126 24.85 -4.25 5.51
CA GLY A 126 24.00 -4.02 6.68
C GLY A 126 22.57 -3.56 6.38
N LEU A 127 22.11 -3.61 5.12
CA LEU A 127 20.76 -3.20 4.72
C LEU A 127 20.21 -4.13 3.63
N SER A 128 18.96 -4.53 3.75
CA SER A 128 18.17 -4.99 2.60
C SER A 128 16.80 -4.34 2.59
N MET A 129 16.24 -4.25 1.39
CA MET A 129 14.91 -3.73 1.12
C MET A 129 14.17 -4.70 0.21
N LYS A 130 12.93 -5.01 0.58
CA LYS A 130 12.01 -5.79 -0.23
C LYS A 130 10.76 -4.98 -0.52
N ILE A 131 10.30 -5.00 -1.77
CA ILE A 131 8.99 -4.49 -2.19
C ILE A 131 8.17 -5.67 -2.69
N GLN A 132 6.94 -5.77 -2.21
CA GLN A 132 5.95 -6.72 -2.70
C GLN A 132 4.73 -5.94 -3.17
N ALA A 133 4.26 -6.24 -4.38
CA ALA A 133 3.06 -5.62 -4.92
C ALA A 133 2.17 -6.62 -5.65
N LYS A 134 0.88 -6.31 -5.74
CA LYS A 134 -0.10 -7.09 -6.49
C LYS A 134 -0.93 -6.22 -7.42
N ASP A 135 -1.03 -6.63 -8.68
CA ASP A 135 -1.68 -5.89 -9.75
C ASP A 135 -3.19 -6.19 -9.78
N CYS A 136 -3.96 -5.36 -9.07
CA CYS A 136 -5.42 -5.48 -8.99
C CYS A 136 -6.09 -4.10 -9.06
N ALA A 137 -7.23 -4.03 -9.76
CA ALA A 137 -8.02 -2.82 -9.97
C ALA A 137 -8.64 -2.23 -8.70
N ASN A 138 -8.89 -3.07 -7.68
CA ASN A 138 -9.38 -2.64 -6.38
C ASN A 138 -8.27 -2.36 -5.35
N GLY A 139 -7.02 -2.35 -5.81
CA GLY A 139 -5.84 -2.12 -5.00
C GLY A 139 -5.41 -3.36 -4.23
N GLY A 140 -4.48 -4.08 -4.85
CA GLY A 140 -3.82 -5.23 -4.25
C GLY A 140 -2.84 -4.84 -3.14
N LEU A 141 -2.16 -5.87 -2.61
CA LEU A 141 -1.09 -5.70 -1.64
C LEU A 141 -0.03 -4.73 -2.19
N PHE A 142 0.39 -3.74 -1.40
CA PHE A 142 1.67 -3.06 -1.59
C PHE A 142 2.39 -3.01 -0.24
N GLN A 143 3.65 -3.44 -0.19
CA GLN A 143 4.45 -3.47 1.03
C GLN A 143 5.93 -3.18 0.76
N MET A 144 6.55 -2.44 1.66
CA MET A 144 8.00 -2.23 1.76
C MET A 144 8.49 -2.81 3.08
N GLU A 145 9.58 -3.58 3.06
CA GLU A 145 10.16 -4.25 4.23
C GLU A 145 11.66 -3.92 4.30
N PRO A 146 12.08 -3.00 5.20
CA PRO A 146 13.48 -2.76 5.50
C PRO A 146 14.02 -3.79 6.50
N VAL A 147 15.22 -4.32 6.25
CA VAL A 147 15.98 -5.11 7.22
C VAL A 147 17.35 -4.45 7.38
N ARG A 148 17.71 -4.12 8.61
CA ARG A 148 19.01 -3.57 8.97
C ARG A 148 19.79 -4.54 9.87
N GLY A 149 21.06 -4.76 9.54
CA GLY A 149 21.97 -5.60 10.30
C GLY A 149 22.32 -5.04 11.68
N ASP A 150 22.17 -3.73 11.87
CA ASP A 150 22.34 -3.05 13.17
C ASP A 150 21.08 -3.08 14.05
N GLY A 151 19.97 -3.66 13.56
CA GLY A 151 18.69 -3.73 14.26
C GLY A 151 17.98 -2.37 14.43
N ALA A 152 18.50 -1.27 13.87
CA ALA A 152 17.89 0.04 14.00
C ALA A 152 16.60 0.16 13.17
N THR A 153 15.94 1.31 13.28
CA THR A 153 14.70 1.63 12.56
C THR A 153 14.97 2.38 11.27
N THR A 154 14.06 2.24 10.31
CA THR A 154 14.01 2.98 9.04
C THR A 154 12.79 3.88 9.06
N ASP A 155 12.98 5.18 8.88
CA ASP A 155 11.85 6.11 8.77
C ASP A 155 11.39 6.16 7.30
N ILE A 156 10.12 5.91 7.03
CA ILE A 156 9.53 5.93 5.69
C ILE A 156 8.54 7.08 5.59
N THR A 157 8.79 8.01 4.67
CA THR A 157 7.93 9.16 4.40
C THR A 157 7.01 8.86 3.23
N HIS A 158 5.70 8.96 3.42
CA HIS A 158 4.69 8.87 2.37
C HIS A 158 4.22 10.27 2.01
N VAL A 159 4.22 10.60 0.72
CA VAL A 159 3.67 11.85 0.20
C VAL A 159 2.53 11.50 -0.74
N LEU A 160 1.32 11.99 -0.44
CA LEU A 160 0.15 11.82 -1.28
C LEU A 160 0.23 12.75 -2.49
N ALA A 161 -0.19 12.26 -3.64
CA ALA A 161 -0.10 13.00 -4.88
C ALA A 161 -1.18 14.08 -5.01
N THR A 162 -0.81 15.12 -5.75
CA THR A 162 -1.74 15.97 -6.49
C THR A 162 -1.39 15.80 -7.96
N ALA A 163 -2.36 15.37 -8.76
CA ALA A 163 -2.20 15.17 -10.19
C ALA A 163 -3.30 15.92 -10.95
N ARG A 164 -3.13 16.06 -12.26
CA ARG A 164 -4.19 16.54 -13.14
C ARG A 164 -5.13 15.37 -13.44
N ALA A 165 -6.42 15.56 -13.21
CA ALA A 165 -7.48 14.67 -13.67
C ALA A 165 -7.87 15.00 -15.12
N PRO A 166 -8.69 14.14 -15.76
CA PRO A 166 -9.39 14.48 -17.00
C PRO A 166 -10.08 15.85 -16.90
N GLU A 167 -10.23 16.53 -18.03
CA GLU A 167 -10.88 17.86 -18.14
C GLU A 167 -10.13 19.00 -17.41
N GLY A 168 -8.87 18.77 -17.01
CA GLY A 168 -8.00 19.81 -16.46
C GLY A 168 -8.22 20.12 -14.98
N THR A 169 -9.08 19.35 -14.30
CA THR A 169 -9.27 19.43 -12.84
C THR A 169 -8.07 18.87 -12.08
N SER A 170 -7.90 19.22 -10.81
CA SER A 170 -6.86 18.62 -9.96
C SER A 170 -7.42 17.46 -9.16
N LEU A 171 -6.86 16.26 -9.36
CA LEU A 171 -7.09 15.11 -8.51
C LEU A 171 -6.07 15.16 -7.36
N THR A 172 -6.52 15.61 -6.20
CA THR A 172 -5.71 15.64 -4.98
C THR A 172 -6.11 14.50 -4.07
N VAL A 173 -5.14 13.65 -3.73
CA VAL A 173 -5.33 12.63 -2.70
C VAL A 173 -5.00 13.27 -1.34
N PHE A 174 -5.86 13.04 -0.34
CA PHE A 174 -5.73 13.62 0.99
C PHE A 174 -6.06 12.61 2.10
N TYR A 175 -5.41 12.75 3.25
CA TYR A 175 -5.75 12.03 4.47
C TYR A 175 -6.96 12.66 5.18
N PHE A 176 -7.79 11.82 5.79
CA PHE A 176 -8.95 12.24 6.57
C PHE A 176 -9.22 11.30 7.74
N ASP A 177 -9.80 11.84 8.82
CA ASP A 177 -10.41 11.05 9.89
C ASP A 177 -11.76 10.52 9.42
N ASN A 178 -11.89 9.20 9.33
CA ASN A 178 -13.05 8.55 8.75
C ASN A 178 -14.26 8.61 9.71
N PRO A 179 -15.30 9.40 9.38
CA PRO A 179 -16.43 9.60 10.28
C PRO A 179 -17.26 8.33 10.50
N ASN A 180 -17.22 7.36 9.57
CA ASN A 180 -17.94 6.09 9.73
C ASN A 180 -17.32 5.26 10.87
N PHE A 181 -15.99 5.27 10.99
CA PHE A 181 -15.29 4.64 12.11
C PHE A 181 -15.49 5.43 13.40
N ARG A 182 -15.40 6.76 13.34
CA ARG A 182 -15.66 7.64 14.48
C ARG A 182 -17.05 7.43 15.08
N ALA A 183 -18.08 7.33 14.25
CA ALA A 183 -19.46 7.09 14.70
C ALA A 183 -19.64 5.75 15.44
N ARG A 184 -18.74 4.80 15.21
CA ARG A 184 -18.75 3.46 15.79
C ARG A 184 -17.61 3.19 16.75
N GLU A 185 -16.81 4.21 17.09
CA GLU A 185 -15.67 4.06 18.00
C GLU A 185 -16.11 3.39 19.30
N GLY A 186 -15.37 2.35 19.70
CA GLY A 186 -15.65 1.58 20.90
C GLY A 186 -16.63 0.41 20.72
N ASP A 187 -17.39 0.35 19.63
CA ASP A 187 -18.25 -0.80 19.33
C ASP A 187 -17.41 -2.09 19.21
N VAL A 188 -17.99 -3.22 19.60
CA VAL A 188 -17.42 -4.55 19.39
C VAL A 188 -18.17 -5.22 18.26
N VAL A 189 -17.45 -5.61 17.21
CA VAL A 189 -18.05 -6.18 15.99
C VAL A 189 -17.48 -7.57 15.69
N PRO A 190 -18.24 -8.44 15.00
CA PRO A 190 -17.75 -9.75 14.58
C PRO A 190 -16.51 -9.65 13.69
N PHE A 191 -15.56 -10.55 13.91
CA PHE A 191 -14.40 -10.77 13.05
C PHE A 191 -14.04 -12.26 13.06
N LYS A 192 -14.34 -12.97 11.96
CA LYS A 192 -14.19 -14.44 11.89
C LYS A 192 -14.89 -15.13 13.08
N ASP A 193 -14.15 -15.90 13.86
CA ASP A 193 -14.54 -16.62 15.07
C ASP A 193 -14.35 -15.81 16.36
N THR A 194 -13.99 -14.53 16.25
CA THR A 194 -13.77 -13.61 17.38
C THR A 194 -14.51 -12.28 17.18
N THR A 195 -14.19 -11.30 18.01
CA THR A 195 -14.68 -9.93 17.89
C THR A 195 -13.53 -8.94 17.94
N VAL A 196 -13.74 -7.77 17.32
CA VAL A 196 -12.77 -6.68 17.29
C VAL A 196 -13.45 -5.41 17.75
N ARG A 197 -12.75 -4.62 18.56
CA ARG A 197 -13.19 -3.27 18.93
C ARG A 197 -12.89 -2.30 17.78
N VAL A 198 -13.88 -1.52 17.37
CA VAL A 198 -13.71 -0.44 16.41
C VAL A 198 -12.85 0.66 17.03
N THR A 199 -11.75 0.99 16.36
CA THR A 199 -10.83 2.08 16.75
C THR A 199 -10.90 3.23 15.73
N PRO A 200 -10.42 4.43 16.08
CA PRO A 200 -10.28 5.53 15.13
C PRO A 200 -9.51 5.12 13.88
N ARG A 201 -9.85 5.73 12.75
CA ARG A 201 -9.34 5.33 11.44
C ARG A 201 -9.02 6.57 10.62
N VAL A 202 -7.75 6.71 10.27
CA VAL A 202 -7.31 7.62 9.21
C VAL A 202 -7.31 6.85 7.91
N ASN A 203 -7.96 7.40 6.89
CA ASN A 203 -7.93 6.92 5.52
C ASN A 203 -7.36 8.02 4.61
N PHE A 204 -7.10 7.69 3.35
CA PHE A 204 -6.91 8.68 2.30
C PHE A 204 -7.88 8.42 1.14
N ALA A 205 -8.33 9.48 0.49
CA ALA A 205 -9.27 9.44 -0.64
C ALA A 205 -9.03 10.64 -1.57
N ASN A 206 -9.90 10.83 -2.57
CA ASN A 206 -9.95 12.02 -3.42
C ASN A 206 -11.41 12.47 -3.60
N ASP A 207 -11.62 13.62 -4.24
CA ASP A 207 -12.96 14.19 -4.45
C ASP A 207 -13.65 13.75 -5.76
N PHE A 208 -13.06 12.79 -6.45
CA PHE A 208 -13.48 12.39 -7.81
C PHE A 208 -14.07 10.97 -7.84
N SER A 209 -13.38 10.02 -7.22
CA SER A 209 -13.65 8.58 -7.32
C SER A 209 -14.40 8.10 -6.06
N PRO A 210 -15.72 7.83 -6.12
CA PRO A 210 -16.53 7.46 -4.95
C PRO A 210 -16.17 6.12 -4.31
N GLN A 211 -15.38 5.29 -5.00
CA GLN A 211 -14.90 4.00 -4.51
C GLN A 211 -13.42 4.04 -4.09
N PHE A 212 -12.72 5.15 -4.35
CA PHE A 212 -11.30 5.27 -4.05
C PHE A 212 -11.10 5.67 -2.59
N VAL A 213 -10.73 4.67 -1.80
CA VAL A 213 -10.26 4.84 -0.43
C VAL A 213 -9.03 3.97 -0.23
N GLY A 214 -8.08 4.47 0.53
CA GLY A 214 -6.95 3.69 0.99
C GLY A 214 -6.55 4.02 2.41
N ARG A 215 -5.55 3.29 2.90
CA ARG A 215 -4.99 3.46 4.23
C ARG A 215 -3.54 3.00 4.25
N ASP A 216 -2.72 3.73 4.99
CA ASP A 216 -1.39 3.27 5.38
C ASP A 216 -1.46 2.00 6.23
N SER A 217 -0.73 0.95 5.84
CA SER A 217 -0.78 -0.36 6.50
C SER A 217 0.55 -0.71 7.18
N PRO A 218 0.82 -0.17 8.39
CA PRO A 218 2.04 -0.46 9.14
C PRO A 218 2.00 -1.85 9.79
N GLN A 219 3.16 -2.49 9.89
CA GLN A 219 3.41 -3.66 10.74
C GLN A 219 4.73 -3.44 11.48
N VAL A 220 4.71 -3.45 12.81
CA VAL A 220 5.89 -3.12 13.63
C VAL A 220 6.46 -1.74 13.26
N ALA A 221 5.55 -0.77 13.09
CA ALA A 221 5.90 0.60 12.76
C ALA A 221 5.03 1.59 13.53
N THR A 222 5.61 2.74 13.89
CA THR A 222 4.94 3.81 14.65
C THR A 222 4.93 5.10 13.84
N ARG A 223 3.79 5.79 13.79
CA ARG A 223 3.71 7.10 13.11
C ARG A 223 4.53 8.14 13.87
N ILE A 224 5.31 8.94 13.14
CA ILE A 224 6.08 10.06 13.68
C ILE A 224 5.24 11.33 13.56
N ALA A 225 5.19 12.13 14.63
CA ALA A 225 4.55 13.44 14.67
C ALA A 225 5.30 14.43 13.77
N GLN A 226 4.58 15.26 13.02
CA GLN A 226 5.15 16.15 12.00
C GLN A 226 4.87 17.63 12.28
N GLY A 227 4.16 17.96 13.36
CA GLY A 227 3.75 19.33 13.66
C GLY A 227 2.47 19.73 12.92
N CYS A 228 1.56 18.79 12.65
CA CYS A 228 0.26 19.02 12.00
C CYS A 228 -0.89 18.67 12.96
N PRO A 229 -1.14 19.46 14.02
CA PRO A 229 -2.16 19.16 15.00
C PRO A 229 -3.58 19.34 14.44
N ASN A 230 -4.37 18.27 14.45
CA ASN A 230 -5.78 18.26 14.06
C ASN A 230 -6.65 18.01 15.28
N ARG A 231 -7.63 18.90 15.53
CA ARG A 231 -8.63 18.68 16.59
C ARG A 231 -9.80 17.87 16.04
N ILE A 232 -9.91 16.64 16.48
CA ILE A 232 -10.95 15.69 16.05
C ILE A 232 -11.94 15.52 17.20
N GLN A 233 -13.22 15.72 16.92
CA GLN A 233 -14.27 15.37 17.87
C GLN A 233 -14.39 13.84 17.95
N LYS A 234 -14.46 13.27 19.13
CA LYS A 234 -14.75 11.86 19.36
C LYS A 234 -16.24 11.59 19.37
N ARG A 235 -16.61 10.31 19.37
CA ARG A 235 -18.00 9.86 19.49
C ARG A 235 -18.72 10.41 20.74
N ASP A 236 -17.99 10.54 21.86
CA ASP A 236 -18.52 11.03 23.14
C ASP A 236 -18.65 12.57 23.21
N GLY A 237 -18.38 13.27 22.09
CA GLY A 237 -18.43 14.73 22.00
C GLY A 237 -17.17 15.45 22.51
N THR A 238 -16.24 14.74 23.16
CA THR A 238 -14.93 15.29 23.55
C THR A 238 -14.02 15.46 22.35
N PHE A 239 -12.89 16.16 22.51
CA PHE A 239 -11.92 16.36 21.43
C PHE A 239 -10.58 15.69 21.74
N VAL A 240 -9.93 15.20 20.70
CA VAL A 240 -8.53 14.76 20.73
C VAL A 240 -7.73 15.53 19.70
N THR A 241 -6.48 15.83 20.04
CA THR A 241 -5.52 16.37 19.09
C THR A 241 -4.71 15.23 18.48
N VAL A 242 -4.72 15.13 17.16
CA VAL A 242 -3.94 14.15 16.40
C VAL A 242 -2.92 14.89 15.55
N ASP A 243 -1.64 14.59 15.73
CA ASP A 243 -0.59 15.09 14.84
C ASP A 243 -0.51 14.20 13.59
N HIS A 244 -1.00 14.73 12.48
CA HIS A 244 -0.99 14.09 11.16
C HIS A 244 -1.33 15.11 10.06
N CYS A 245 -0.51 15.24 9.03
CA CYS A 245 -0.75 16.18 7.95
C CYS A 245 -1.72 15.61 6.89
N GLY A 246 -2.37 16.48 6.12
CA GLY A 246 -3.34 16.10 5.09
C GLY A 246 -2.77 15.43 3.84
N GLY A 247 -1.47 15.51 3.60
CA GLY A 247 -0.81 15.02 2.38
C GLY A 247 0.50 14.30 2.63
N VAL A 248 0.91 14.13 3.89
CA VAL A 248 2.15 13.42 4.23
C VAL A 248 1.97 12.65 5.54
N SER A 249 2.58 11.48 5.62
CA SER A 249 2.76 10.71 6.84
C SER A 249 4.20 10.20 6.92
N VAL A 250 4.73 10.05 8.14
CA VAL A 250 6.06 9.46 8.36
C VAL A 250 5.93 8.32 9.35
N TRP A 251 6.56 7.19 9.05
CA TRP A 251 6.47 5.97 9.83
C TRP A 251 7.86 5.45 10.20
N ARG A 252 8.10 5.26 11.49
CA ARG A 252 9.29 4.60 12.01
C ARG A 252 9.07 3.09 11.99
N VAL A 253 9.72 2.39 11.07
CA VAL A 253 9.59 0.95 10.84
C VAL A 253 10.75 0.23 11.50
N ALA A 254 10.47 -0.79 12.31
CA ALA A 254 11.52 -1.67 12.85
C ALA A 254 12.21 -2.48 11.75
N SER A 255 13.45 -2.91 11.97
CA SER A 255 14.10 -3.90 11.11
C SER A 255 13.25 -5.18 11.04
N GLY A 256 12.91 -5.64 9.82
CA GLY A 256 11.97 -6.73 9.58
C GLY A 256 10.49 -6.36 9.72
N GLY A 257 10.18 -5.10 10.05
CA GLY A 257 8.83 -4.54 10.01
C GLY A 257 8.40 -4.20 8.58
N ARG A 258 7.14 -3.78 8.41
CA ARG A 258 6.58 -3.47 7.08
C ARG A 258 5.85 -2.15 7.07
N MET A 259 5.94 -1.47 5.94
CA MET A 259 5.09 -0.33 5.62
C MET A 259 4.41 -0.56 4.28
N GLY A 260 3.10 -0.70 4.31
CA GLY A 260 2.30 -0.92 3.12
C GLY A 260 1.20 0.11 2.90
N ALA A 261 0.33 -0.21 1.96
CA ALA A 261 -0.97 0.41 1.81
C ALA A 261 -2.00 -0.68 1.52
N VAL A 262 -3.23 -0.43 1.96
CA VAL A 262 -4.42 -1.21 1.58
C VAL A 262 -5.44 -0.25 0.96
N PHE A 263 -6.28 -0.76 0.08
CA PHE A 263 -7.20 0.03 -0.74
C PHE A 263 -8.60 -0.60 -0.76
N GLY A 264 -9.58 0.16 -1.24
CA GLY A 264 -10.96 -0.29 -1.38
C GLY A 264 -11.55 -0.76 -0.05
N GLU A 265 -12.27 -1.88 -0.11
CA GLU A 265 -12.94 -2.49 1.05
C GLU A 265 -11.98 -2.73 2.22
N ASP A 266 -10.79 -3.31 1.95
CA ASP A 266 -9.75 -3.62 2.94
C ASP A 266 -9.27 -2.38 3.71
N ALA A 267 -9.34 -1.19 3.09
CA ALA A 267 -8.99 0.07 3.77
C ALA A 267 -10.02 0.50 4.82
N THR A 268 -11.25 -0.04 4.75
CA THR A 268 -12.39 0.32 5.58
C THR A 268 -12.97 -0.85 6.38
N GLU A 269 -12.26 -1.96 6.38
CA GLU A 269 -12.54 -3.12 7.22
C GLU A 269 -12.11 -2.90 8.68
N VAL A 270 -12.92 -3.41 9.61
CA VAL A 270 -12.59 -3.53 11.03
C VAL A 270 -11.85 -4.85 11.27
N ALA A 271 -10.53 -4.78 11.17
CA ALA A 271 -9.62 -5.89 11.41
C ALA A 271 -8.76 -5.63 12.66
N PRO A 272 -8.26 -6.67 13.34
CA PRO A 272 -7.27 -6.51 14.38
C PRO A 272 -6.00 -5.85 13.83
N PRO A 273 -5.16 -5.24 14.68
CA PRO A 273 -3.84 -4.78 14.28
C PRO A 273 -3.07 -5.91 13.59
N ALA A 274 -2.23 -5.56 12.62
CA ALA A 274 -1.39 -6.54 11.96
C ALA A 274 -0.54 -7.30 13.00
N THR A 275 -0.51 -8.63 12.89
CA THR A 275 0.28 -9.48 13.78
C THR A 275 1.74 -9.02 13.75
N VAL A 276 2.32 -8.76 14.93
CA VAL A 276 3.75 -8.48 15.06
C VAL A 276 4.50 -9.71 14.58
N CYS A 277 5.09 -9.60 13.41
CA CYS A 277 5.90 -10.65 12.86
C CYS A 277 7.05 -10.01 12.10
N THR A 278 8.27 -10.37 12.50
CA THR A 278 9.52 -9.78 12.05
C THR A 278 10.35 -10.74 11.18
N GLN A 279 9.89 -12.00 11.00
CA GLN A 279 10.54 -13.02 10.15
C GLN A 279 9.50 -13.96 9.53
N ASN A 280 9.62 -14.27 8.23
CA ASN A 280 8.85 -15.29 7.50
C ASN A 280 7.32 -15.17 7.56
N CYS A 281 6.78 -13.97 7.75
CA CYS A 281 5.32 -13.79 7.73
C CYS A 281 4.83 -13.79 6.28
N GLN A 282 4.09 -14.82 5.94
CA GLN A 282 3.23 -14.81 4.77
C GLN A 282 2.07 -13.82 5.05
N ALA A 283 1.75 -12.95 4.09
CA ALA A 283 0.56 -12.10 4.14
C ALA A 283 -0.71 -12.96 3.95
N GLN A 284 -1.06 -13.78 4.94
CA GLN A 284 -2.21 -14.70 4.87
C GLN A 284 -3.51 -14.10 5.41
N ASN A 285 -3.53 -12.81 5.73
CA ASN A 285 -4.74 -12.16 6.24
C ASN A 285 -5.70 -11.78 5.11
N ARG A 286 -6.09 -12.75 4.27
CA ARG A 286 -7.34 -12.62 3.51
C ARG A 286 -8.48 -12.89 4.47
N VAL A 287 -9.19 -11.83 4.81
CA VAL A 287 -10.49 -11.88 5.48
C VAL A 287 -11.52 -12.22 4.40
N ARG A 288 -12.05 -13.44 4.39
CA ARG A 288 -12.98 -13.91 3.35
C ARG A 288 -14.38 -13.30 3.55
N GLY A 289 -14.51 -11.96 3.59
CA GLY A 289 -15.76 -11.26 3.86
C GLY A 289 -16.32 -11.51 5.27
N GLN A 290 -15.47 -11.86 6.23
CA GLN A 290 -15.86 -12.22 7.60
C GLN A 290 -15.64 -11.10 8.62
N ALA A 291 -15.38 -9.89 8.14
CA ALA A 291 -15.17 -8.72 8.96
C ALA A 291 -16.17 -7.63 8.60
N VAL A 292 -16.50 -6.80 9.59
CA VAL A 292 -17.38 -5.66 9.36
C VAL A 292 -16.64 -4.59 8.58
N VAL A 293 -17.23 -4.20 7.45
CA VAL A 293 -16.78 -3.08 6.62
C VAL A 293 -17.62 -1.85 6.96
N LEU A 294 -16.98 -0.75 7.34
CA LEU A 294 -17.67 0.50 7.69
C LEU A 294 -17.70 1.51 6.54
N GLY A 295 -16.95 1.26 5.46
CA GLY A 295 -16.84 2.18 4.33
C GLY A 295 -16.25 3.54 4.72
N PHE A 296 -16.58 4.54 3.91
CA PHE A 296 -16.21 5.94 4.12
C PHE A 296 -17.26 6.85 3.46
N PRO A 297 -17.38 8.12 3.87
CA PRO A 297 -18.28 9.06 3.19
C PRO A 297 -17.72 9.50 1.84
N PHE A 298 -18.60 9.69 0.85
CA PHE A 298 -18.27 10.40 -0.37
C PHE A 298 -19.39 11.41 -0.70
N PRO A 299 -19.08 12.71 -0.91
CA PRO A 299 -17.77 13.32 -0.72
C PRO A 299 -17.30 13.27 0.76
N VAL A 300 -15.98 13.33 0.98
CA VAL A 300 -15.43 13.42 2.35
C VAL A 300 -15.70 14.82 2.91
N PRO A 301 -16.34 14.95 4.09
CA PRO A 301 -16.58 16.26 4.70
C PRO A 301 -15.28 17.01 4.98
N ASP A 302 -15.25 18.32 4.71
CA ASP A 302 -14.04 19.14 4.93
C ASP A 302 -13.57 19.12 6.38
N SER A 303 -14.51 19.05 7.33
CA SER A 303 -14.22 18.94 8.77
C SER A 303 -13.54 17.63 9.17
N SER A 304 -13.58 16.60 8.30
CA SER A 304 -12.88 15.34 8.50
C SER A 304 -11.49 15.33 7.84
N ARG A 305 -11.19 16.26 6.92
CA ARG A 305 -9.88 16.30 6.23
C ARG A 305 -8.80 16.77 7.20
N LEU A 306 -7.65 16.09 7.18
CA LEU A 306 -6.52 16.48 8.00
C LEU A 306 -5.80 17.68 7.39
N GLN A 307 -5.40 18.63 8.23
CA GLN A 307 -4.76 19.88 7.85
C GLN A 307 -3.58 20.20 8.80
N PRO A 308 -2.60 20.99 8.36
CA PRO A 308 -2.34 21.39 6.97
C PRO A 308 -1.95 20.19 6.10
N ARG A 309 -1.98 20.34 4.76
CA ARG A 309 -1.53 19.29 3.83
C ARG A 309 -0.10 18.83 4.13
N PHE A 310 0.79 19.77 4.41
CA PHE A 310 2.19 19.51 4.71
C PHE A 310 2.62 20.28 5.96
N PRO A 311 3.63 19.78 6.70
CA PRO A 311 4.16 20.52 7.84
C PRO A 311 4.92 21.76 7.35
N ALA A 312 5.16 22.71 8.25
CA ALA A 312 5.86 23.95 7.93
C ALA A 312 7.26 23.65 7.36
N GLY A 313 7.62 24.34 6.26
CA GLY A 313 8.91 24.17 5.59
C GLY A 313 9.07 22.90 4.76
N PHE A 314 8.03 22.08 4.63
CA PHE A 314 8.08 20.88 3.79
C PHE A 314 8.13 21.22 2.30
N GLN A 315 9.05 20.58 1.57
CA GLN A 315 9.12 20.64 0.13
C GLN A 315 8.58 19.31 -0.46
N PRO A 316 7.37 19.33 -1.06
CA PRO A 316 6.75 18.15 -1.64
C PRO A 316 7.52 17.59 -2.83
#